data_AF-A0A484NJN5-F1
#
_entry.id   AF-A0A484NJN5-F1
#
_cell.length_a   1.000
_cell.length_b   1.000
_cell.length_c   1.000
_cell.angle_alpha   90.00
_cell.angle_beta   90.00
_cell.angle_gamma   90.00
#
_symmetry.space_group_name_H-M   'P 1'
#
loop_
_entity.id
_entity.type
_entity.pdbx_description
1 polymer ?
#
loop_
_entity_poly.entity_id
_entity_poly.type
_entity_poly.pdbx_seq_one_letter_code
_entity_poly.pdbx_strand_id
1 'polypeptide(L)'
;MWLETLMALIGEKFDEAEEICGVVASVRPRQDRLALWTKNAANEAVQMSIGRKWKELLNVTDKIAYSFHDDSKSRSTKSRYNV
;
A
#
# COMPACT_ATOMS: atom_id res chain seq x y z
N MET A 1 10.21 0.94 -8.06
CA MET A 1 8.96 0.77 -7.27
C MET A 1 7.69 1.27 -7.97
N TRP A 2 7.66 2.50 -8.53
CA TRP A 2 6.45 3.05 -9.16
C TRP A 2 5.98 2.24 -10.37
N LEU A 3 6.87 2.08 -11.38
CA LEU A 3 6.54 1.38 -12.62
C LEU A 3 6.17 -0.08 -12.36
N GLU A 4 6.90 -0.76 -11.49
CA GLU A 4 6.66 -2.15 -11.10
C GLU A 4 5.29 -2.29 -10.41
N THR A 5 4.92 -1.33 -9.56
CA THR A 5 3.58 -1.31 -8.94
C THR A 5 2.49 -1.09 -10.00
N LEU A 6 2.68 -0.15 -10.93
CA LEU A 6 1.74 0.06 -12.03
C LEU A 6 1.56 -1.20 -12.88
N MET A 7 2.66 -1.84 -13.27
CA MET A 7 2.65 -3.08 -14.06
C MET A 7 1.96 -4.22 -13.29
N ALA A 8 2.19 -4.32 -11.98
CA ALA A 8 1.52 -5.31 -11.14
C ALA A 8 0.00 -5.08 -11.05
N LEU A 9 -0.45 -3.82 -11.00
CA LEU A 9 -1.87 -3.48 -10.95
C LEU A 9 -2.57 -3.78 -12.27
N ILE A 10 -2.04 -3.30 -13.40
CA ILE A 10 -2.66 -3.56 -14.71
C ILE A 10 -2.52 -5.01 -15.13
N GLY A 11 -1.51 -5.72 -14.62
CA GLY A 11 -1.28 -7.14 -14.85
C GLY A 11 -1.97 -8.06 -13.85
N GLU A 12 -2.86 -7.52 -13.00
CA GLU A 12 -3.69 -8.24 -12.03
C GLU A 12 -2.88 -9.24 -11.18
N LYS A 13 -1.72 -8.80 -10.68
CA LYS A 13 -0.78 -9.65 -9.91
C LYS A 13 -1.11 -9.81 -8.43
N PHE A 14 -2.19 -9.21 -7.96
CA PHE A 14 -2.67 -9.29 -6.58
C PHE A 14 -3.86 -10.25 -6.52
N ASP A 15 -3.83 -11.18 -5.55
CA ASP A 15 -4.94 -12.13 -5.36
C ASP A 15 -6.23 -11.40 -4.96
N GLU A 16 -6.11 -10.33 -4.16
CA GLU A 16 -7.21 -9.46 -3.75
C GLU A 16 -7.30 -8.18 -4.59
N ALA A 17 -7.12 -8.27 -5.92
CA ALA A 17 -7.14 -7.12 -6.83
C ALA A 17 -8.41 -6.24 -6.69
N GLU A 18 -9.55 -6.86 -6.40
CA GLU A 18 -10.83 -6.17 -6.18
C GLU A 18 -10.80 -5.20 -4.99
N GLU A 19 -9.93 -5.45 -4.00
CA GLU A 19 -9.77 -4.61 -2.82
C GLU A 19 -8.87 -3.41 -3.08
N ILE A 20 -8.16 -3.37 -4.21
CA ILE A 20 -7.25 -2.28 -4.55
C ILE A 20 -8.00 -1.16 -5.28
N CYS A 21 -7.84 0.07 -4.80
CA CYS A 21 -8.37 1.29 -5.42
C CYS A 21 -7.39 1.90 -6.41
N GLY A 22 -6.09 1.79 -6.16
CA GLY A 22 -5.04 2.37 -6.99
C GLY A 22 -3.77 2.69 -6.22
N VAL A 23 -2.82 3.34 -6.90
CA VAL A 23 -1.52 3.70 -6.35
C VAL A 23 -1.23 5.19 -6.56
N VAL A 24 -0.59 5.83 -5.58
CA VAL A 24 -0.23 7.24 -5.61
C VAL A 24 1.27 7.40 -5.34
N ALA A 25 1.96 8.09 -6.25
CA ALA A 25 3.32 8.59 -6.03
C ALA A 25 3.27 10.04 -5.54
N SER A 26 3.93 10.31 -4.42
CA SER A 26 4.01 11.62 -3.78
C SER A 26 5.45 12.08 -3.70
N VAL A 27 5.84 12.96 -4.62
CA VAL A 27 7.18 13.57 -4.64
C VAL A 27 7.28 14.63 -3.54
N ARG A 28 8.33 14.60 -2.71
CA ARG A 28 8.53 15.55 -1.61
C ARG A 28 10.01 15.94 -1.47
N PRO A 29 10.34 17.12 -0.92
CA PRO A 29 11.73 17.58 -0.82
C PRO A 29 12.68 16.67 -0.01
N ARG A 30 12.16 15.92 0.98
CA ARG A 30 12.99 15.04 1.83
C ARG A 30 12.92 13.57 1.42
N GLN A 31 11.73 13.07 1.14
CA GLN A 31 11.51 11.67 0.86
C GLN A 31 10.23 11.47 0.06
N ASP A 32 10.35 10.83 -1.08
CA ASP A 32 9.21 10.43 -1.89
C ASP A 32 8.44 9.31 -1.20
N ARG A 33 7.12 9.36 -1.31
CA ARG A 33 6.22 8.34 -0.76
C ARG A 33 5.46 7.67 -1.88
N LEU A 34 5.50 6.35 -1.91
CA LEU A 34 4.62 5.52 -2.73
C LEU A 34 3.56 4.89 -1.83
N ALA A 35 2.29 5.00 -2.20
CA ALA A 35 1.17 4.48 -1.41
C ALA A 35 0.18 3.70 -2.28
N LEU A 36 -0.13 2.48 -1.86
CA LEU A 36 -1.22 1.68 -2.41
C LEU A 36 -2.49 1.90 -1.58
N TRP A 37 -3.61 2.18 -2.22
CA TRP A 37 -4.90 2.44 -1.56
C TRP A 37 -5.83 1.25 -1.74
N THR A 38 -6.55 0.89 -0.68
CA THR A 38 -7.44 -0.26 -0.62
C THR A 38 -8.82 0.13 -0.10
N LYS A 39 -9.87 -0.63 -0.43
CA LYS A 39 -11.26 -0.34 -0.07
C LYS A 39 -11.54 -0.54 1.42
N ASN A 40 -11.30 -1.74 1.96
CA ASN A 40 -11.70 -2.09 3.32
C ASN A 40 -10.52 -2.22 4.30
N ALA A 41 -10.23 -1.12 4.98
CA ALA A 41 -9.14 -1.06 5.97
C ALA A 41 -9.33 -1.99 7.19
N ALA A 42 -10.57 -2.35 7.55
CA ALA A 42 -10.85 -3.18 8.72
C ALA A 42 -10.54 -4.67 8.48
N ASN A 43 -10.41 -5.11 7.23
CA ASN A 43 -10.10 -6.49 6.90
C ASN A 43 -8.58 -6.76 6.99
N GLU A 44 -8.07 -6.92 8.21
CA GLU A 44 -6.63 -7.09 8.48
C GLU A 44 -5.99 -8.22 7.66
N ALA A 45 -6.66 -9.38 7.53
CA ALA A 45 -6.12 -10.52 6.78
C ALA A 45 -5.82 -10.16 5.33
N VAL A 46 -6.75 -9.46 4.67
CA VAL A 46 -6.59 -8.96 3.30
C VAL A 46 -5.49 -7.90 3.24
N GLN A 47 -5.46 -6.94 4.16
CA GLN A 47 -4.43 -5.88 4.15
C GLN A 47 -3.01 -6.45 4.33
N MET A 48 -2.86 -7.46 5.18
CA MET A 48 -1.59 -8.16 5.39
C MET A 48 -1.21 -9.00 4.16
N SER A 49 -2.18 -9.62 3.47
CA SER A 49 -1.94 -10.37 2.22
C SER A 49 -1.43 -9.44 1.12
N ILE A 50 -2.16 -8.36 0.83
CA ILE A 50 -1.81 -7.35 -0.18
C ILE A 50 -0.43 -6.75 0.13
N GLY A 51 -0.17 -6.38 1.38
CA GLY A 51 1.12 -5.80 1.78
C GLY A 51 2.29 -6.76 1.55
N ARG A 52 2.13 -8.05 1.89
CA ARG A 52 3.18 -9.06 1.67
C ARG A 52 3.42 -9.27 0.18
N LYS A 53 2.34 -9.38 -0.60
CA LYS A 53 2.45 -9.54 -2.05
C LYS A 53 3.12 -8.34 -2.70
N TRP A 54 2.82 -7.13 -2.23
CA TRP A 54 3.44 -5.92 -2.75
C TRP A 54 4.95 -5.89 -2.46
N LYS A 55 5.38 -6.29 -1.25
CA LYS A 55 6.81 -6.42 -0.92
C LYS A 55 7.52 -7.46 -1.80
N GLU A 56 6.88 -8.59 -2.05
CA GLU A 56 7.38 -9.65 -2.93
C GLU A 56 7.57 -9.12 -4.37
N LEU A 57 6.55 -8.46 -4.93
CA LEU A 57 6.59 -7.90 -6.28
C LEU A 57 7.64 -6.81 -6.45
N LEU A 58 7.89 -6.02 -5.39
CA LEU A 58 8.91 -4.97 -5.37
C LEU A 58 10.30 -5.46 -4.95
N ASN A 59 10.42 -6.70 -4.49
CA ASN A 59 11.63 -7.28 -3.92
C ASN A 59 12.25 -6.40 -2.81
N VAL A 60 11.43 -5.94 -1.86
CA VAL A 60 11.85 -5.09 -0.74
C VAL A 60 11.69 -5.80 0.60
N THR A 61 12.63 -5.58 1.51
CA THR A 61 12.63 -6.18 2.86
C THR A 61 12.15 -5.20 3.93
N ASP A 62 12.20 -3.90 3.64
CA ASP A 62 11.78 -2.83 4.54
C ASP A 62 10.34 -3.00 5.04
N LYS A 63 10.09 -2.52 6.26
CA LYS A 63 8.74 -2.50 6.82
C LYS A 63 7.86 -1.53 6.04
N ILE A 64 6.67 -1.97 5.65
CA ILE A 64 5.63 -1.09 5.13
C ILE A 64 4.55 -0.89 6.19
N ALA A 65 4.05 0.34 6.29
CA ALA A 65 3.03 0.72 7.25
C ALA A 65 1.68 0.90 6.55
N TYR A 66 0.63 0.32 7.14
CA TYR A 66 -0.74 0.52 6.70
C TYR A 66 -1.43 1.53 7.62
N SER A 67 -2.17 2.48 7.05
CA SER A 67 -2.88 3.52 7.81
C SER A 67 -4.27 3.72 7.25
N PHE A 68 -5.25 3.86 8.14
CA PHE A 68 -6.63 4.07 7.73
C PHE A 68 -6.77 5.48 7.15
N HIS A 69 -7.63 5.62 6.13
CA HIS A 69 -7.90 6.93 5.53
C HIS A 69 -8.45 7.93 6.55
N ASP A 70 -9.30 7.50 7.47
CA ASP A 70 -9.86 8.37 8.53
C ASP A 70 -8.81 8.83 9.53
N ASP A 71 -7.87 7.97 9.92
CA ASP A 71 -6.76 8.35 10.81
C ASP A 71 -5.82 9.36 10.14
N SER A 72 -5.71 9.30 8.81
CA SER A 72 -4.86 10.16 8.00
C SER A 72 -5.38 11.59 7.81
N LYS A 73 -6.64 11.87 8.21
CA LYS A 73 -7.21 13.23 8.24
C LYS A 73 -6.64 14.08 9.39
N SER A 74 -6.09 13.44 10.42
CA SER A 74 -5.43 14.13 11.53
C SER A 74 -3.95 14.36 11.24
N ARG A 75 -3.33 15.37 11.87
CA ARG A 75 -1.89 15.66 11.74
C ARG A 75 -0.97 14.51 12.16
N SER A 76 -1.49 13.47 12.81
CA SER A 76 -0.76 12.29 13.24
C SER A 76 -1.33 11.04 12.57
N THR A 77 -0.69 10.60 11.49
CA THR A 77 -1.01 9.31 10.87
C THR A 77 -0.57 8.18 11.80
N LYS A 78 -1.52 7.37 12.28
CA LYS A 78 -1.22 6.18 13.08
C LYS A 78 -1.11 4.96 12.16
N SER A 79 0.04 4.28 12.19
CA SER A 79 0.16 2.96 11.57
C SER A 79 -0.68 1.96 12.35
N ARG A 80 -1.54 1.22 11.65
CA ARG A 80 -2.42 0.19 12.21
C ARG A 80 -1.84 -1.21 12.02
N TYR A 81 -1.30 -1.49 10.83
CA TYR A 81 -0.65 -2.76 10.52
C TYR A 81 0.74 -2.50 9.97
N ASN A 82 1.66 -3.44 10.20
CA ASN A 82 3.02 -3.38 9.66
C ASN A 82 3.36 -4.72 9.00
N VAL A 83 3.92 -4.65 7.79
CA VAL A 83 4.27 -5.83 6.98
C VAL A 83 5.76 -5.82 6.62
#